data_AF-A0A3B1A780-F1
#
_entry.id   AF-A0A3B1A780-F1
#
_cell.length_a   1.000
_cell.length_b   1.000
_cell.length_c   1.000
_cell.angle_alpha   90.00
_cell.angle_beta   90.00
_cell.angle_gamma   90.00
#
_symmetry.space_group_name_H-M   'P 1'
#
loop_
_entity.id
_entity.type
_entity.pdbx_description
1 polymer ?
#
loop_
_entity_poly.entity_id
_entity_poly.type
_entity_poly.pdbx_seq_one_letter_code
_entity_poly.pdbx_strand_id
1 'polypeptide(L)'
;MHSATRLRCSMMRNYIRHPSDIPIDFQPEELTETHSDHLKNISQGGLAFESSTNLTPGSIIRVRIPLVTPVFQAVGRVTWCHARGDQFEIGIEFLDPGDVFRARMVEQLCHIEHFRQQIFAQEGRQLSSEQAATEWIQRYAPDFPGSSDDDRT
;
A
#
# COMPACT_ATOMS: atom_id res chain seq x y z
N MET A 1 32.40 -14.80 34.29
CA MET A 1 32.32 -14.76 32.81
C MET A 1 30.95 -14.19 32.44
N HIS A 2 30.91 -12.90 32.16
CA HIS A 2 29.67 -12.18 31.85
C HIS A 2 29.35 -12.36 30.36
N SER A 3 28.22 -12.99 30.04
CA SER A 3 27.66 -12.94 28.69
C SER A 3 26.31 -12.24 28.78
N ALA A 4 26.35 -10.92 28.61
CA ALA A 4 25.17 -10.11 28.42
C ALA A 4 24.74 -10.23 26.96
N THR A 5 23.71 -11.03 26.71
CA THR A 5 23.01 -11.06 25.42
C THR A 5 22.43 -9.66 25.18
N ARG A 6 22.99 -8.96 24.20
CA ARG A 6 22.50 -7.65 23.75
C ARG A 6 21.05 -7.82 23.31
N LEU A 7 20.15 -7.20 24.06
CA LEU A 7 18.80 -6.87 23.62
C LEU A 7 18.96 -6.14 22.28
N ARG A 8 18.51 -6.78 21.18
CA ARG A 8 18.34 -6.08 19.91
C ARG A 8 17.29 -5.02 20.17
N CYS A 9 17.74 -3.77 20.20
CA CYS A 9 16.89 -2.59 20.27
C CYS A 9 15.86 -2.70 19.15
N SER A 10 14.61 -2.99 19.52
CA SER A 10 13.45 -2.88 18.65
C SER A 10 13.33 -1.41 18.27
N MET A 11 13.94 -1.02 17.15
CA MET A 11 13.81 0.32 16.61
C MET A 11 12.31 0.60 16.46
N MET A 12 11.83 1.57 17.24
CA MET A 12 10.43 1.95 17.29
C MET A 12 9.94 2.22 15.88
N ARG A 13 8.85 1.55 15.47
CA ARG A 13 8.20 1.84 14.20
C ARG A 13 7.60 3.24 14.31
N ASN A 14 8.05 4.17 13.47
CA ASN A 14 7.60 5.56 13.52
C ASN A 14 6.16 5.74 13.00
N TYR A 15 5.58 4.70 12.36
CA TYR A 15 4.27 4.76 11.71
C TYR A 15 3.45 3.48 11.93
N ILE A 16 2.14 3.65 12.09
CA ILE A 16 1.16 2.56 12.16
C ILE A 16 1.04 1.92 10.77
N ARG A 17 1.03 0.58 10.74
CA ARG A 17 0.82 -0.21 9.53
C ARG A 17 -0.64 -0.67 9.46
N HIS A 18 -1.27 -0.40 8.33
CA HIS A 18 -2.61 -0.85 8.03
C HIS A 18 -2.50 -2.10 7.16
N PRO A 19 -3.00 -3.27 7.62
CA PRO A 19 -3.13 -4.42 6.73
C PRO A 19 -4.11 -4.05 5.62
N SER A 20 -3.81 -4.50 4.41
CA SER A 20 -4.62 -4.23 3.23
C SER A 20 -4.33 -5.33 2.22
N ASP A 21 -5.34 -5.76 1.49
CA ASP A 21 -5.27 -6.75 0.40
C ASP A 21 -5.86 -6.12 -0.87
N ILE A 22 -5.40 -4.91 -1.18
CA ILE A 22 -5.78 -4.18 -2.40
C ILE A 22 -4.69 -4.34 -3.45
N PRO A 23 -5.04 -4.29 -4.75
CA PRO A 23 -4.07 -4.34 -5.83
C PRO A 23 -3.07 -3.18 -5.76
N ILE A 24 -1.84 -3.52 -6.07
CA ILE A 24 -0.70 -2.62 -6.25
C ILE A 24 -0.03 -2.97 -7.57
N ASP A 25 0.20 -1.96 -8.39
CA ASP A 25 1.11 -2.07 -9.52
C ASP A 25 2.48 -1.56 -9.13
N PHE A 26 3.53 -2.22 -9.59
CA PHE A 26 4.89 -1.71 -9.44
C PHE A 26 5.72 -1.89 -10.71
N GLN A 27 6.66 -0.97 -10.89
CA GLN A 27 7.59 -0.97 -12.01
C GLN A 27 9.00 -0.64 -11.47
N PRO A 28 9.94 -1.60 -11.50
CA PRO A 28 11.35 -1.32 -11.25
C PRO A 28 11.90 -0.37 -12.31
N GLU A 29 12.74 0.59 -11.93
CA GLU A 29 13.29 1.57 -12.88
C GLU A 29 14.14 0.93 -13.99
N GLU A 30 14.76 -0.21 -13.68
CA GLU A 30 15.59 -0.99 -14.60
C GLU A 30 14.77 -1.83 -15.60
N LEU A 31 13.45 -1.96 -15.39
CA LEU A 31 12.57 -2.80 -16.19
C LEU A 31 11.44 -1.98 -16.83
N THR A 32 11.09 -2.34 -18.07
CA THR A 32 9.94 -1.75 -18.76
C THR A 32 8.61 -2.41 -18.35
N GLU A 33 8.67 -3.58 -17.71
CA GLU A 33 7.50 -4.36 -17.33
C GLU A 33 6.84 -3.81 -16.07
N THR A 34 5.51 -3.62 -16.14
CA THR A 34 4.69 -3.35 -14.97
C THR A 34 4.17 -4.67 -14.43
N HIS A 35 4.37 -4.87 -13.14
CA HIS A 35 3.85 -6.02 -12.41
C HIS A 35 2.65 -5.59 -11.56
N SER A 36 1.70 -6.50 -11.34
CA SER A 36 0.52 -6.28 -10.51
C SER A 36 0.43 -7.37 -9.48
N ASP A 37 0.28 -6.98 -8.22
CA ASP A 37 0.30 -7.83 -7.04
C ASP A 37 -0.64 -7.24 -5.98
N HIS A 38 -0.64 -7.79 -4.76
CA HIS A 38 -1.48 -7.30 -3.66
C HIS A 38 -0.64 -6.73 -2.52
N LEU A 39 -1.13 -5.62 -1.96
CA LEU A 39 -0.56 -5.11 -0.71
C LEU A 39 -0.67 -6.16 0.38
N LYS A 40 0.26 -6.07 1.32
CA LYS A 40 0.20 -6.78 2.60
C LYS A 40 -0.08 -5.78 3.72
N ASN A 41 0.63 -4.66 3.68
CA ASN A 41 0.40 -3.56 4.60
C ASN A 41 1.04 -2.26 4.09
N ILE A 42 0.60 -1.15 4.67
CA ILE A 42 1.07 0.19 4.30
C ILE A 42 1.06 1.13 5.51
N SER A 43 1.95 2.11 5.48
CA SER A 43 2.11 3.16 6.49
C SER A 43 2.48 4.48 5.80
N GLN A 44 2.60 5.57 6.57
CA GLN A 44 3.10 6.82 6.01
C GLN A 44 4.57 6.74 5.53
N GLY A 45 5.37 5.81 6.05
CA GLY A 45 6.79 5.70 5.68
C GLY A 45 7.07 4.75 4.51
N GLY A 46 6.12 3.90 4.14
CA GLY A 46 6.36 2.83 3.17
C GLY A 46 5.26 1.77 3.18
N LEU A 47 5.43 0.77 2.32
CA LEU A 47 4.50 -0.34 2.15
C LEU A 47 5.24 -1.68 2.03
N ALA A 48 4.48 -2.76 2.15
CA ALA A 48 4.94 -4.10 1.83
C ALA A 48 3.88 -4.82 0.99
N PHE A 49 4.34 -5.64 0.05
CA PHE A 49 3.54 -6.44 -0.86
C PHE A 49 4.22 -7.79 -1.12
N GLU A 50 3.48 -8.74 -1.67
CA GLU A 50 4.00 -10.05 -2.08
C GLU A 50 4.10 -10.08 -3.61
N SER A 51 5.20 -10.61 -4.15
CA SER A 51 5.42 -10.68 -5.60
C SER A 51 6.10 -11.98 -6.01
N SER A 52 5.86 -12.41 -7.25
CA SER A 52 6.63 -13.50 -7.88
C SER A 52 8.02 -13.05 -8.35
N THR A 53 8.25 -11.74 -8.45
CA THR A 53 9.52 -11.17 -8.90
C THR A 53 10.42 -10.83 -7.71
N ASN A 54 11.66 -11.33 -7.75
CA ASN A 54 12.68 -10.94 -6.76
C ASN A 54 13.19 -9.53 -7.06
N LEU A 55 13.15 -8.63 -6.06
CA LEU A 55 13.72 -7.29 -6.18
C LEU A 55 14.95 -7.11 -5.29
N THR A 56 15.98 -6.47 -5.85
CA THR A 56 17.24 -6.21 -5.14
C THR A 56 17.04 -5.09 -4.11
N PRO A 57 17.43 -5.29 -2.82
CA PRO A 57 17.47 -4.20 -1.86
C PRO A 57 18.33 -3.03 -2.35
N GLY A 58 17.81 -1.82 -2.24
CA GLY A 58 18.41 -0.60 -2.76
C GLY A 58 17.85 -0.15 -4.12
N SER A 59 17.22 -1.04 -4.89
CA SER A 59 16.59 -0.68 -6.17
C SER A 59 15.43 0.30 -5.98
N ILE A 60 15.27 1.18 -6.97
CA ILE A 60 14.17 2.15 -7.02
C ILE A 60 13.04 1.57 -7.86
N ILE A 61 11.82 1.65 -7.30
CA ILE A 61 10.61 1.22 -7.99
C ILE A 61 9.56 2.31 -7.92
N ARG A 62 8.72 2.39 -8.95
CA ARG A 62 7.47 3.16 -8.92
C ARG A 62 6.36 2.23 -8.48
N VAL A 63 5.48 2.71 -7.60
CA VAL A 63 4.29 1.98 -7.18
C VAL A 63 3.03 2.79 -7.45
N ARG A 64 1.94 2.09 -7.73
CA ARG A 64 0.62 2.65 -7.97
C ARG A 64 -0.43 1.81 -7.26
N ILE A 65 -1.37 2.45 -6.57
CA ILE A 65 -2.56 1.79 -6.02
C ILE A 65 -3.76 2.32 -6.80
N PRO A 66 -4.32 1.55 -7.76
CA PRO A 66 -5.38 2.02 -8.64
C PRO A 66 -6.74 2.15 -7.95
N LEU A 67 -6.95 1.48 -6.81
CA LEU A 67 -8.23 1.46 -6.08
C LEU A 67 -8.32 2.49 -4.95
N VAL A 68 -7.62 3.61 -5.08
CA VAL A 68 -7.81 4.79 -4.23
C VAL A 68 -7.96 6.03 -5.12
N THR A 69 -8.70 7.03 -4.64
CA THR A 69 -8.98 8.27 -5.38
C THR A 69 -8.45 9.49 -4.61
N PRO A 70 -7.59 10.33 -5.22
CA PRO A 70 -6.92 10.11 -6.50
C PRO A 70 -5.99 8.89 -6.42
N VAL A 71 -5.68 8.31 -7.59
CA VAL A 71 -4.77 7.17 -7.70
C VAL A 71 -3.48 7.49 -6.94
N PHE A 72 -3.13 6.65 -5.98
CA PHE A 72 -1.90 6.83 -5.23
C PHE A 72 -0.72 6.39 -6.10
N GLN A 73 0.27 7.26 -6.23
CA GLN A 73 1.54 6.97 -6.90
C GLN A 73 2.69 7.42 -6.00
N ALA A 74 3.72 6.59 -5.91
CA ALA A 74 4.93 6.92 -5.18
C ALA A 74 6.16 6.29 -5.83
N VAL A 75 7.30 6.96 -5.67
CA VAL A 75 8.62 6.33 -5.87
C VAL A 75 9.07 5.79 -4.52
N GLY A 76 9.58 4.57 -4.50
CA GLY A 76 10.11 3.97 -3.29
C GLY A 76 11.40 3.19 -3.53
N ARG A 77 12.16 3.01 -2.45
CA ARG A 77 13.38 2.21 -2.43
C ARG A 77 13.10 0.89 -1.75
N VAL A 78 13.51 -0.22 -2.37
CA VAL A 78 13.44 -1.55 -1.75
C VAL A 78 14.36 -1.59 -0.53
N THR A 79 13.79 -1.80 0.65
CA THR A 79 14.53 -1.88 1.91
C THR A 79 14.89 -3.33 2.25
N TRP A 80 14.04 -4.27 1.86
CA TRP A 80 14.26 -5.71 2.01
C TRP A 80 13.40 -6.49 1.01
N CYS A 81 13.87 -7.68 0.69
CA CYS A 81 13.17 -8.70 -0.09
C CYS A 81 13.42 -10.05 0.60
N HIS A 82 12.36 -10.77 0.93
CA HIS A 82 12.42 -12.02 1.68
C HIS A 82 11.68 -13.12 0.92
N ALA A 83 12.36 -14.20 0.59
CA ALA A 83 11.73 -15.38 0.00
C ALA A 83 10.74 -16.02 1.00
N ARG A 84 9.55 -16.34 0.51
CA ARG A 84 8.43 -16.97 1.20
C ARG A 84 7.82 -18.05 0.30
N GLY A 85 8.41 -19.24 0.33
CA GLY A 85 8.03 -20.30 -0.62
C GLY A 85 8.40 -19.89 -2.05
N ASP A 86 7.40 -19.86 -2.93
CA ASP A 86 7.55 -19.51 -4.34
C ASP A 86 7.37 -18.00 -4.63
N GLN A 87 7.21 -17.20 -3.59
CA GLN A 87 7.02 -15.74 -3.68
C GLN A 87 8.03 -14.98 -2.83
N PHE A 88 8.06 -13.66 -3.01
CA PHE A 88 8.89 -12.72 -2.28
C PHE A 88 8.00 -11.73 -1.54
N GLU A 89 8.24 -11.58 -0.24
CA GLU A 89 7.70 -10.45 0.51
C GLU A 89 8.69 -9.29 0.34
N ILE A 90 8.18 -8.14 -0.12
CA ILE A 90 9.01 -6.99 -0.47
C ILE A 90 8.54 -5.80 0.34
N GLY A 91 9.48 -5.11 0.98
CA GLY A 91 9.22 -3.87 1.70
C GLY A 91 9.94 -2.70 1.08
N ILE A 92 9.20 -1.62 0.84
CA ILE A 92 9.77 -0.37 0.35
C ILE A 92 9.58 0.76 1.36
N GLU A 93 10.50 1.71 1.34
CA GLU A 93 10.29 3.04 1.92
C GLU A 93 10.00 4.03 0.80
N PHE A 94 9.12 5.00 1.06
CA PHE A 94 8.79 6.02 0.07
C PHE A 94 9.91 7.07 -0.01
N LEU A 95 10.30 7.43 -1.23
CA LEU A 95 11.30 8.47 -1.49
C LEU A 95 10.69 9.86 -1.68
N ASP A 96 9.53 9.94 -2.35
CA ASP A 96 8.83 11.23 -2.53
C ASP A 96 7.33 11.07 -2.84
N PRO A 97 6.50 11.09 -1.79
CA PRO A 97 5.28 11.90 -1.81
C PRO A 97 5.14 12.76 -0.53
N GLY A 98 4.64 13.99 -0.62
CA GLY A 98 4.42 14.83 0.57
C GLY A 98 3.56 14.17 1.66
N ASP A 99 3.83 14.48 2.93
CA ASP A 99 3.16 13.87 4.11
C ASP A 99 1.63 13.86 4.00
N VAL A 100 1.06 14.95 3.47
CA VAL A 100 -0.39 15.11 3.30
C VAL A 100 -0.96 14.08 2.33
N PHE A 101 -0.28 13.79 1.22
CA PHE A 101 -0.74 12.82 0.22
C PHE A 101 -0.73 11.40 0.79
N ARG A 102 0.32 11.06 1.53
CA ARG A 102 0.45 9.76 2.19
C ARG A 102 -0.59 9.57 3.29
N ALA A 103 -0.83 10.60 4.11
CA ALA A 103 -1.84 10.58 5.15
C ALA A 103 -3.25 10.37 4.56
N ARG A 104 -3.58 11.09 3.48
CA ARG A 104 -4.86 10.92 2.77
C ARG A 104 -5.05 9.50 2.24
N MET A 105 -4.02 8.90 1.64
CA MET A 105 -4.12 7.53 1.15
C MET A 105 -4.35 6.54 2.31
N VAL A 106 -3.65 6.68 3.45
CA VAL A 106 -3.88 5.82 4.62
C VAL A 106 -5.30 5.98 5.15
N GLU A 107 -5.83 7.21 5.16
CA GLU A 107 -7.22 7.49 5.52
C GLU A 107 -8.22 6.80 4.58
N GLN A 108 -7.96 6.81 3.26
CA GLN A 108 -8.79 6.11 2.28
C GLN A 108 -8.87 4.60 2.56
N LEU A 109 -7.75 3.98 2.92
CA LEU A 109 -7.73 2.56 3.28
C LEU A 109 -8.51 2.28 4.56
N CYS A 110 -8.46 3.20 5.52
CA CYS A 110 -9.28 3.11 6.72
C CYS A 110 -10.78 3.14 6.37
N HIS A 111 -11.21 3.99 5.44
CA HIS A 111 -12.60 4.03 4.99
C HIS A 111 -13.03 2.74 4.28
N ILE A 112 -12.17 2.20 3.40
CA ILE A 112 -12.44 0.93 2.69
C ILE A 112 -12.62 -0.22 3.70
N GLU A 113 -11.72 -0.34 4.67
CA GLU A 113 -11.82 -1.40 5.68
C GLU A 113 -13.02 -1.21 6.61
N HIS A 114 -13.34 0.03 6.97
CA HIS A 114 -14.55 0.31 7.76
C HIS A 114 -15.82 -0.04 6.99
N PHE A 115 -15.90 0.32 5.70
CA PHE A 115 -17.00 -0.02 4.83
C PHE A 115 -17.18 -1.54 4.71
N ARG A 116 -16.08 -2.27 4.52
CA ARG A 116 -16.07 -3.74 4.48
C ARG A 116 -16.69 -4.35 5.75
N GLN A 117 -16.29 -3.84 6.92
CA GLN A 117 -16.84 -4.27 8.21
C GLN A 117 -18.31 -3.89 8.37
N GLN A 118 -18.71 -2.71 7.91
CA GLN A 118 -20.09 -2.24 7.96
C GLN A 118 -21.01 -3.14 7.10
N ILE A 119 -20.61 -3.46 5.87
CA ILE A 119 -21.37 -4.36 4.99
C ILE A 119 -21.52 -5.74 5.62
N PHE A 120 -20.47 -6.27 6.23
CA PHE A 120 -20.56 -7.54 6.95
C PHE A 120 -21.55 -7.45 8.12
N ALA A 121 -21.51 -6.37 8.91
CA ALA A 121 -22.40 -6.21 10.06
C ALA A 121 -23.87 -5.97 9.68
N GLN A 122 -24.13 -5.25 8.59
CA GLN A 122 -25.48 -4.88 8.16
C GLN A 122 -26.14 -5.92 7.25
N GLU A 123 -25.37 -6.52 6.34
CA GLU A 123 -25.89 -7.38 5.28
C GLU A 123 -25.41 -8.84 5.42
N GLY A 124 -24.46 -9.14 6.31
CA GLY A 124 -23.86 -10.47 6.45
C GLY A 124 -22.93 -10.87 5.30
N ARG A 125 -22.71 -9.98 4.33
CA ARG A 125 -21.86 -10.23 3.16
C ARG A 125 -20.40 -10.08 3.53
N GLN A 126 -19.59 -11.09 3.20
CA GLN A 126 -18.14 -11.03 3.33
C GLN A 126 -17.54 -10.50 2.03
N LEU A 127 -16.93 -9.32 2.08
CA LEU A 127 -16.19 -8.74 0.96
C LEU A 127 -14.68 -8.87 1.20
N SER A 128 -13.92 -9.06 0.12
CA SER A 128 -12.47 -8.80 0.13
C SER A 128 -12.18 -7.30 0.22
N SER A 129 -10.95 -6.92 0.56
CA SER A 129 -10.54 -5.50 0.56
C SER A 129 -10.67 -4.88 -0.84
N GLU A 130 -10.34 -5.63 -1.89
CA GLU A 130 -10.55 -5.21 -3.29
C GLU A 130 -12.04 -4.98 -3.64
N GLN A 131 -12.92 -5.91 -3.27
CA GLN A 131 -14.36 -5.78 -3.50
C GLN A 131 -14.93 -4.59 -2.74
N ALA A 132 -14.52 -4.42 -1.49
CA ALA A 132 -14.91 -3.27 -0.68
C ALA A 132 -14.41 -1.95 -1.29
N ALA A 133 -13.18 -1.90 -1.80
CA ALA A 133 -12.64 -0.72 -2.46
C ALA A 133 -13.40 -0.37 -3.74
N THR A 134 -13.73 -1.38 -4.56
CA THR A 134 -14.49 -1.20 -5.79
C THR A 134 -15.91 -0.71 -5.49
N GLU A 135 -16.61 -1.32 -4.54
CA GLU A 135 -17.94 -0.86 -4.13
C GLU A 135 -17.90 0.53 -3.48
N TRP A 136 -16.87 0.83 -2.68
CA TRP A 136 -16.67 2.14 -2.07
C TRP A 136 -16.51 3.23 -3.14
N ILE A 137 -15.64 3.00 -4.13
CA ILE A 137 -15.45 3.94 -5.26
C ILE A 137 -16.77 4.10 -6.02
N GLN A 138 -17.47 3.03 -6.36
CA GLN A 138 -18.74 3.13 -7.09
C GLN A 138 -19.81 3.93 -6.34
N ARG A 139 -19.85 3.81 -5.00
CA ARG A 139 -20.84 4.50 -4.16
C ARG A 139 -20.46 5.94 -3.83
N TYR A 140 -19.18 6.24 -3.69
CA TYR A 140 -18.70 7.52 -3.10
C TYR A 140 -17.73 8.31 -4.00
N ALA A 141 -17.35 7.81 -5.18
CA ALA A 141 -16.55 8.56 -6.16
C ALA A 141 -17.09 9.98 -6.47
N PRO A 142 -18.41 10.24 -6.52
CA PRO A 142 -18.93 11.58 -6.79
C PRO A 142 -18.68 12.62 -5.69
N ASP A 143 -18.42 12.19 -4.44
CA ASP A 143 -18.37 13.08 -3.27
C ASP A 143 -16.93 13.45 -2.85
N PHE A 144 -15.92 13.09 -3.64
CA PHE A 144 -14.53 13.43 -3.32
C PHE A 144 -14.20 14.87 -3.70
N PRO A 145 -13.79 15.73 -2.74
CA PRO A 145 -13.33 17.08 -3.04
C PRO A 145 -12.00 17.00 -3.81
N GLY A 146 -12.08 17.14 -5.13
CA GLY A 146 -10.94 17.06 -6.05
C GLY A 146 -11.30 16.70 -7.50
N SER A 147 -12.55 16.29 -7.79
CA SER A 147 -13.03 16.09 -9.16
C SER A 147 -13.49 17.39 -9.84
N SER A 148 -12.80 18.50 -9.62
CA SER A 148 -12.94 19.65 -10.50
C SER A 148 -12.12 19.35 -11.75
N ASP A 149 -12.82 19.01 -12.82
CA ASP A 149 -12.37 19.11 -14.19
C ASP A 149 -11.59 20.42 -14.39
N ASP A 150 -10.28 20.34 -14.52
CA ASP A 150 -9.46 21.41 -15.08
C ASP A 150 -8.34 20.78 -15.91
N ASP A 151 -8.69 20.39 -17.14
CA ASP A 151 -7.97 20.90 -18.30
C ASP A 151 -8.83 20.73 -19.57
N ARG A 152 -9.69 21.73 -19.78
CA ARG A 152 -10.00 22.20 -21.14
C ARG A 152 -9.06 23.39 -21.36
N THR A 153 -8.04 23.24 -22.21
CA THR A 153 -7.81 24.06 -23.42
C THR A 153 -6.68 23.47 -24.25
#